data_AF-A0A382MKF7-F1
#
_entry.id   AF-A0A382MKF7-F1
#
_cell.length_a   1.000
_cell.length_b   1.000
_cell.length_c   1.000
_cell.angle_alpha   90.00
_cell.angle_beta   90.00
_cell.angle_gamma   90.00
#
_symmetry.space_group_name_H-M   'P 1'
#
loop_
_entity.id
_entity.type
_entity.pdbx_description
1 polymer ?
#
loop_
_entity_poly.entity_id
_entity_poly.type
_entity_poly.pdbx_seq_one_letter_code
_entity_poly.pdbx_strand_id
1 'polypeptide(L)'
;MGLFATEDISENALLGIIHIPIKGEKHGYFRTPLGGFGNHSDDPNCSKLLMEDGSWWITTNQDIMAGEEITWSYTLYKISQ
;
A
#
# COMPACT_ATOMS: atom_id res chain seq x y z
N MET A 1 12.34 7.13 -4.32
CA MET A 1 11.32 6.81 -5.33
C MET A 1 9.99 6.69 -4.60
N GLY A 2 8.88 7.05 -5.23
CA GLY A 2 7.54 7.06 -4.65
C GLY A 2 6.48 6.82 -5.71
N LEU A 3 5.24 6.63 -5.30
CA LEU A 3 4.09 6.46 -6.19
C LEU A 3 3.28 7.75 -6.19
N PHE A 4 2.93 8.25 -7.38
CA PHE A 4 2.15 9.48 -7.52
C PHE A 4 0.93 9.23 -8.38
N ALA A 5 -0.21 9.79 -7.98
CA ALA A 5 -1.42 9.73 -8.78
C ALA A 5 -1.22 10.49 -10.10
N THR A 6 -1.61 9.90 -11.21
CA THR A 6 -1.56 10.56 -12.54
C THR A 6 -2.88 11.23 -12.91
N GLU A 7 -3.93 10.94 -12.16
CA GLU A 7 -5.30 11.44 -12.31
C GLU A 7 -5.93 11.52 -10.92
N ASP A 8 -7.08 12.17 -10.82
CA ASP A 8 -7.85 12.24 -9.57
C ASP A 8 -8.45 10.85 -9.26
N ILE A 9 -8.31 10.42 -8.01
CA ILE A 9 -8.79 9.13 -7.53
C ILE A 9 -9.73 9.38 -6.35
N SER A 10 -10.97 8.92 -6.46
CA SER A 10 -11.94 9.07 -5.39
C SER A 10 -11.60 8.25 -4.15
N GLU A 11 -12.12 8.67 -3.00
CA GLU A 11 -12.17 7.87 -1.78
C GLU A 11 -12.76 6.46 -2.02
N ASN A 12 -12.27 5.47 -1.28
CA ASN A 12 -12.71 4.07 -1.34
C ASN A 12 -12.42 3.36 -2.67
N ALA A 13 -11.50 3.90 -3.47
CA ALA A 13 -10.99 3.25 -4.67
C ALA A 13 -9.96 2.17 -4.31
N LEU A 14 -10.19 0.95 -4.78
CA LEU A 14 -9.24 -0.16 -4.66
C LEU A 14 -8.12 0.00 -5.69
N LEU A 15 -6.91 0.36 -5.26
CA LEU A 15 -5.79 0.62 -6.18
C LEU A 15 -5.07 -0.65 -6.61
N GLY A 16 -5.05 -1.68 -5.76
CA GLY A 16 -4.52 -2.98 -6.12
C GLY A 16 -3.69 -3.67 -5.04
N ILE A 17 -3.08 -4.77 -5.45
CA ILE A 17 -2.31 -5.68 -4.61
C ILE A 17 -0.88 -5.16 -4.36
N ILE A 18 -0.45 -5.15 -3.10
CA ILE A 18 0.90 -4.76 -2.67
C ILE A 18 1.76 -5.96 -2.23
N HIS A 19 1.15 -7.01 -1.65
CA HIS A 19 1.87 -8.21 -1.23
C HIS A 19 1.11 -9.48 -1.59
N ILE A 20 1.83 -10.45 -2.16
CA ILE A 20 1.32 -11.79 -2.51
C ILE A 20 1.95 -12.80 -1.55
N PRO A 21 1.15 -13.58 -0.79
CA PRO A 21 1.67 -14.53 0.18
C PRO A 21 2.38 -15.69 -0.50
N ILE A 22 3.53 -16.11 0.05
CA ILE A 22 4.27 -17.28 -0.41
C ILE A 22 4.70 -18.14 0.76
N LYS A 23 4.24 -19.39 0.72
CA LYS A 23 4.56 -20.39 1.72
C LYS A 23 6.02 -20.83 1.60
N GLY A 24 6.75 -20.80 2.70
CA GLY A 24 8.14 -21.27 2.79
C GLY A 24 9.21 -20.19 2.62
N GLU A 25 8.84 -18.95 2.28
CA GLU A 25 9.78 -17.84 2.16
C GLU A 25 10.00 -17.14 3.51
N LYS A 26 11.25 -16.70 3.76
CA LYS A 26 11.69 -16.07 5.03
C LYS A 26 10.81 -14.89 5.46
N HIS A 27 10.33 -14.11 4.48
CA HIS A 27 9.52 -12.91 4.71
C HIS A 27 8.04 -13.11 4.35
N GLY A 28 7.63 -14.32 3.95
CA GLY A 28 6.24 -14.71 3.73
C GLY A 28 5.51 -14.08 2.55
N TYR A 29 6.10 -13.09 1.86
CA TYR A 29 5.44 -12.34 0.79
C TYR A 29 6.39 -11.90 -0.32
N PHE A 30 5.91 -11.89 -1.57
CA PHE A 30 6.46 -11.06 -2.64
C PHE A 30 5.77 -9.70 -2.68
N ARG A 31 6.53 -8.66 -3.02
CA ARG A 31 6.01 -7.31 -3.28
C ARG A 31 5.77 -7.14 -4.78
N THR A 32 4.61 -6.62 -5.14
CA THR A 32 4.39 -6.10 -6.50
C THR A 32 5.17 -4.79 -6.68
N PRO A 33 5.28 -4.25 -7.91
CA PRO A 33 5.83 -2.91 -8.10
C PRO A 33 5.13 -1.86 -7.23
N LEU A 34 3.81 -1.98 -7.05
CA LEU A 34 3.03 -1.13 -6.13
C LEU A 34 3.56 -1.23 -4.70
N GLY A 35 3.66 -2.44 -4.15
CA GLY A 35 4.19 -2.66 -2.79
C GLY A 35 5.69 -2.37 -2.63
N GLY A 36 6.43 -2.32 -3.74
CA GLY A 36 7.87 -2.06 -3.76
C GLY A 36 8.23 -0.57 -3.74
N PHE A 37 7.37 0.29 -4.28
CA PHE A 37 7.65 1.72 -4.47
C PHE A 37 6.81 2.67 -3.62
N GLY A 38 5.70 2.24 -3.04
CA GLY A 38 4.92 3.14 -2.18
C GLY A 38 5.60 3.38 -0.84
N ASN A 39 5.36 4.57 -0.29
CA ASN A 39 6.05 5.09 0.88
C ASN A 39 5.17 5.10 2.12
N HIS A 40 5.83 5.29 3.26
CA HIS A 40 5.19 5.44 4.55
C HIS A 40 4.78 6.88 4.81
N SER A 41 3.60 7.08 5.39
CA SER A 41 3.18 8.30 6.08
C SER A 41 2.50 7.95 7.41
N ASP A 42 2.66 8.82 8.41
CA ASP A 42 1.90 8.78 9.67
C ASP A 42 0.47 9.33 9.49
N ASP A 43 0.25 10.12 8.43
CA ASP A 43 -1.06 10.60 7.98
C ASP A 43 -1.26 10.16 6.50
N PRO A 44 -1.58 8.88 6.26
CA PRO A 44 -1.63 8.32 4.92
C PRO A 44 -2.97 8.52 4.21
N ASN A 45 -2.93 8.65 2.88
CA ASN A 45 -4.12 8.68 2.02
C ASN A 45 -4.61 7.30 1.54
N CYS A 46 -3.90 6.22 1.92
CA CYS A 46 -4.33 4.86 1.68
C CYS A 46 -4.31 3.99 2.94
N SER A 47 -5.25 3.05 2.98
CA SER A 47 -5.38 2.00 3.99
C SER A 47 -5.08 0.62 3.38
N LYS A 48 -4.61 -0.31 4.20
CA LYS A 48 -4.35 -1.69 3.77
C LYS A 48 -5.54 -2.60 4.03
N LEU A 49 -5.81 -3.50 3.10
CA LEU A 49 -6.85 -4.51 3.20
C LEU A 49 -6.22 -5.91 3.09
N LEU A 50 -6.47 -6.78 4.08
CA LEU A 50 -6.10 -8.18 4.03
C LEU A 50 -7.25 -8.98 3.42
N MET A 51 -6.98 -9.68 2.33
CA MET A 51 -7.96 -10.53 1.65
C MET A 51 -7.96 -11.95 2.22
N GLU A 52 -9.01 -12.71 1.92
CA GLU A 52 -9.17 -14.10 2.38
C GLU A 52 -8.04 -15.03 1.92
N ASP A 53 -7.45 -14.76 0.75
CA ASP A 53 -6.32 -15.51 0.20
C ASP A 53 -4.97 -15.15 0.85
N GLY A 54 -4.97 -14.21 1.81
CA GLY A 54 -3.80 -13.72 2.51
C GLY A 54 -3.05 -12.60 1.76
N SER A 55 -3.52 -12.15 0.61
CA SER A 55 -2.92 -11.01 -0.09
C SER A 55 -3.23 -9.68 0.59
N TRP A 56 -2.29 -8.75 0.53
CA TRP A 56 -2.48 -7.39 0.99
C TRP A 56 -2.71 -6.45 -0.18
N TRP A 57 -3.74 -5.63 -0.06
CA TRP A 57 -4.15 -4.62 -1.03
C TRP A 57 -4.13 -3.23 -0.40
N ILE A 58 -4.16 -2.20 -1.22
CA ILE A 58 -4.36 -0.82 -0.77
C ILE A 58 -5.63 -0.23 -1.38
N THR A 59 -6.33 0.56 -0.57
CA THR A 59 -7.52 1.33 -0.94
C THR A 59 -7.32 2.78 -0.50
N THR A 60 -7.85 3.74 -1.26
CA THR A 60 -7.86 5.14 -0.84
C THR A 60 -8.80 5.33 0.36
N ASN A 61 -8.41 6.18 1.30
CA ASN A 61 -9.22 6.55 2.48
C ASN A 61 -9.64 8.03 2.49
N GLN A 62 -9.27 8.75 1.42
CA GLN A 62 -9.68 10.10 1.06
C GLN A 62 -9.53 10.25 -0.46
N ASP A 63 -10.07 11.32 -1.04
CA ASP A 63 -9.77 11.68 -2.42
C ASP A 63 -8.27 11.98 -2.58
N ILE A 64 -7.66 11.54 -3.68
CA ILE A 64 -6.27 11.79 -4.04
C ILE A 64 -6.24 12.52 -5.37
N MET A 65 -5.69 13.73 -5.37
CA MET A 65 -5.60 14.56 -6.57
C MET A 65 -4.40 14.15 -7.44
N ALA A 66 -4.49 14.40 -8.74
CA ALA A 66 -3.37 14.20 -9.65
C ALA A 66 -2.10 14.91 -9.15
N GLY A 67 -0.99 14.18 -9.07
CA GLY A 67 0.30 14.65 -8.57
C GLY A 67 0.55 14.44 -7.08
N GLU A 68 -0.46 14.04 -6.30
CA GLU A 68 -0.26 13.66 -4.89
C GLU A 68 0.44 12.30 -4.75
N GLU A 69 1.22 12.16 -3.68
CA GLU A 69 1.91 10.91 -3.39
C GLU A 69 0.96 9.90 -2.72
N ILE A 70 0.98 8.65 -3.18
CA ILE A 70 0.22 7.54 -2.61
C ILE A 70 1.04 6.93 -1.46
N THR A 71 0.51 7.00 -0.24
CA THR A 71 1.21 6.55 0.98
C THR A 71 0.31 5.71 1.89
N TRP A 72 0.91 4.83 2.68
CA TRP A 72 0.19 4.03 3.69
C TRP A 72 1.02 3.80 4.96
N SER A 73 0.38 3.40 6.05
CA SER A 73 1.11 3.06 7.28
C SER A 73 1.87 1.73 7.15
N TYR A 74 3.18 1.74 7.41
CA TYR A 74 3.97 0.53 7.49
C TYR A 74 3.66 -0.21 8.79
N THR A 75 3.33 -1.50 8.71
CA THR A 75 2.96 -2.31 9.90
C THR A 75 3.92 -3.46 10.14
N LEU A 76 4.88 -3.70 9.23
CA LEU A 76 5.76 -4.88 9.29
C LEU A 76 6.99 -4.66 10.19
N TYR A 77 7.34 -3.42 10.51
CA TYR A 77 8.48 -3.11 11.39
C TYR A 77 8.09 -1.96 12.31
N LYS A 78 8.17 -2.17 13.63
CA LYS A 78 8.29 -1.06 14.58
C LYS A 78 9.75 -0.65 14.60
N ILE A 79 10.04 0.60 14.28
CA ILE A 79 11.35 1.18 14.60
C ILE A 79 11.31 1.49 16.10
N SER A 80 11.94 0.65 16.92
CA SER A 80 12.26 1.04 18.29
C SER A 80 13.30 2.15 18.21
N GLN A 81 12.94 3.37 18.64
CA GLN A 81 13.92 4.39 19.01
C GLN A 81 14.62 3.99 20.31
#